data_AF-A0A364MRN8-F1
#
_entry.id   AF-A0A364MRN8-F1
#
_cell.length_a   1.000
_cell.length_b   1.000
_cell.length_c   1.000
_cell.angle_alpha   90.00
_cell.angle_beta   90.00
_cell.angle_gamma   90.00
#
_symmetry.space_group_name_H-M   'P 1'
#
loop_
_entity.id
_entity.type
_entity.pdbx_description
1 polymer ?
#
loop_
_entity_poly.entity_id
_entity_poly.type
_entity_poly.pdbx_seq_one_letter_code
_entity_poly.pdbx_strand_id
1 'polypeptide(L)'
;MHFSTLTIIFAAAVVLGAPTQLTEPNSIATLADDVLDQGEGFYVASYNETGSLEVEFTPMAELDATTPAEQLTTRATHTLNKRETVCSGRKSAVLAILDSANVKLAQNAAFQGNYGAGAWGWVHAGSETSYFCNYKGNYLTYNLIIDMHTVVSRKCEQAGYGYDRRRGGGGANDLSVGRTWRGDHFCDGYYHG
;
A
#
# COMPACT_ATOMS: atom_id res chain seq x y z
N MET A 1 -29.88 -23.37 71.62
CA MET A 1 -28.85 -23.30 70.58
C MET A 1 -29.56 -22.99 69.27
N HIS A 2 -29.58 -21.74 68.84
CA HIS A 2 -30.22 -21.30 67.59
C HIS A 2 -29.13 -21.11 66.53
N PHE A 3 -29.24 -21.84 65.42
CA PHE A 3 -28.40 -21.67 64.25
C PHE A 3 -29.16 -20.84 63.22
N SER A 4 -28.67 -19.63 62.94
CA SER A 4 -29.14 -18.78 61.85
C SER A 4 -28.41 -19.15 60.57
N THR A 5 -29.14 -19.59 59.55
CA THR A 5 -28.65 -19.85 58.20
C THR A 5 -28.73 -18.58 57.36
N LEU A 6 -27.57 -18.13 56.86
CA LEU A 6 -27.42 -17.00 55.94
C LEU A 6 -27.33 -17.53 54.50
N THR A 7 -28.37 -17.27 53.70
CA THR A 7 -28.42 -17.63 52.29
C THR A 7 -27.80 -16.51 51.45
N ILE A 8 -26.66 -16.77 50.81
CA ILE A 8 -25.99 -15.83 49.91
C ILE A 8 -26.42 -16.14 48.47
N ILE A 9 -27.05 -15.17 47.81
CA ILE A 9 -27.46 -15.24 46.41
C ILE A 9 -26.30 -14.71 45.55
N PHE A 10 -25.73 -15.55 44.69
CA PHE A 10 -24.78 -15.13 43.65
C PHE A 10 -25.56 -14.62 42.43
N ALA A 11 -25.45 -13.32 42.15
CA ALA A 11 -25.89 -12.75 40.87
C ALA A 11 -24.80 -12.99 39.81
N ALA A 12 -25.08 -13.84 38.83
CA ALA A 12 -24.23 -14.01 37.66
C ALA A 12 -24.52 -12.88 36.65
N ALA A 13 -23.60 -11.93 36.53
CA ALA A 13 -23.64 -10.90 35.49
C ALA A 13 -23.18 -11.51 34.16
N VAL A 14 -24.12 -11.69 33.23
CA VAL A 14 -23.80 -12.07 31.84
C VAL A 14 -23.35 -10.80 31.11
N VAL A 15 -22.04 -10.65 30.92
CA VAL A 15 -21.49 -9.58 30.08
C VAL A 15 -21.82 -9.93 28.63
N LEU A 16 -22.84 -9.27 28.08
CA LEU A 16 -23.12 -9.23 26.65
C LEU A 16 -21.92 -8.53 25.96
N GLY A 17 -20.99 -9.32 25.44
CA GLY A 17 -19.98 -8.83 24.50
C GLY A 17 -20.71 -8.31 23.26
N ALA A 18 -20.70 -6.98 23.08
CA ALA A 18 -21.15 -6.37 21.84
C ALA A 18 -20.33 -6.97 20.68
N PRO A 19 -20.95 -7.28 19.53
CA PRO A 19 -20.19 -7.69 18.35
C PRO A 19 -19.24 -6.55 18.01
N THR A 20 -17.94 -6.76 18.17
CA THR A 20 -16.91 -5.92 17.57
C THR A 20 -17.11 -6.01 16.07
N GLN A 21 -17.80 -5.03 15.50
CA GLN A 21 -17.71 -4.76 14.07
C GLN A 21 -16.23 -4.60 13.75
N LEU A 22 -15.68 -5.55 13.00
CA LEU A 22 -14.41 -5.40 12.30
C LEU A 22 -14.57 -4.17 11.42
N THR A 23 -14.09 -3.04 11.93
CA THR A 23 -13.97 -1.81 11.16
C THR A 23 -12.79 -2.08 10.25
N GLU A 24 -13.05 -2.39 8.97
CA GLU A 24 -11.98 -2.45 7.97
C GLU A 24 -11.22 -1.12 8.02
N PRO A 25 -9.94 -1.10 8.42
CA PRO A 25 -9.23 0.16 8.53
C PRO A 25 -8.92 0.63 7.12
N ASN A 26 -9.56 1.73 6.73
CA ASN A 26 -9.53 2.30 5.39
C ASN A 26 -8.23 3.06 5.06
N SER A 27 -7.20 3.03 5.91
CA SER A 27 -5.97 3.82 5.67
C SER A 27 -4.78 3.41 6.55
N ILE A 28 -3.56 3.59 6.03
CA ILE A 28 -2.28 3.58 6.76
C ILE A 28 -2.23 4.62 7.89
N ALA A 29 -3.07 5.66 7.84
CA ALA A 29 -3.05 6.81 8.74
C ALA A 29 -3.29 6.50 10.24
N THR A 30 -3.60 5.25 10.59
CA THR A 30 -3.72 4.81 12.00
C THR A 30 -2.50 4.07 12.53
N LEU A 31 -1.49 3.78 11.69
CA LEU A 31 -0.20 3.27 12.15
C LEU A 31 0.65 4.41 12.70
N ALA A 32 1.42 4.12 13.75
CA ALA A 32 2.36 5.08 14.28
C ALA A 32 3.48 5.37 13.25
N ASP A 33 3.86 6.65 13.11
CA ASP A 33 4.81 7.11 12.08
C ASP A 33 6.16 6.38 12.16
N ASP A 34 6.57 5.94 13.36
CA ASP A 34 7.80 5.18 13.59
C ASP A 34 7.77 3.77 12.99
N VAL A 35 6.59 3.17 12.85
CA VAL A 35 6.41 1.87 12.17
C VAL A 35 6.51 2.02 10.66
N LEU A 36 6.04 3.15 10.13
CA LEU A 36 5.97 3.44 8.70
C LEU A 36 7.28 4.00 8.12
N ASP A 37 8.13 4.56 8.97
CA ASP A 37 9.40 5.13 8.56
C ASP A 37 10.57 4.61 9.42
N GLN A 38 11.04 3.42 9.05
CA GLN A 38 12.23 2.76 9.61
C GLN A 38 13.52 3.12 8.84
N GLY A 39 13.45 4.06 7.88
CA GLY A 39 14.56 4.45 7.01
C GLY A 39 14.31 4.21 5.51
N GLU A 40 15.38 4.20 4.73
CA GLU A 40 15.32 3.93 3.29
C GLU A 40 15.17 2.44 3.01
N GLY A 41 14.17 2.07 2.22
CA GLY A 41 13.93 0.69 1.86
C GLY A 41 12.52 0.47 1.33
N PHE A 42 12.19 -0.80 1.14
CA PHE A 42 10.88 -1.25 0.70
C PHE A 42 10.06 -1.69 1.90
N TYR A 43 8.82 -1.24 1.93
CA TYR A 43 7.84 -1.56 2.95
C TYR A 43 6.66 -2.24 2.27
N VAL A 44 6.11 -3.26 2.91
CA VAL A 44 4.84 -3.89 2.53
C VAL A 44 3.98 -3.97 3.75
N ALA A 45 2.76 -3.45 3.64
CA ALA A 45 1.77 -3.53 4.69
C ALA A 45 0.57 -4.34 4.19
N SER A 46 0.10 -5.26 5.03
CA SER A 46 -1.08 -6.09 4.73
C SER A 46 -1.77 -6.56 6.00
N TYR A 47 -3.05 -6.92 5.88
CA TYR A 47 -3.78 -7.53 7.00
C TYR A 47 -3.52 -9.02 7.05
N ASN A 48 -3.16 -9.52 8.23
CA ASN A 48 -3.03 -10.95 8.48
C ASN A 48 -4.41 -11.61 8.70
N GLU A 49 -4.42 -12.91 8.95
CA GLU A 49 -5.66 -13.69 9.15
C GLU A 49 -6.48 -13.23 10.36
N THR A 50 -5.84 -12.58 11.36
CA THR A 50 -6.51 -12.04 12.55
C THR A 50 -7.02 -10.61 12.34
N GLY A 51 -6.89 -10.06 11.12
CA GLY A 51 -7.24 -8.67 10.80
C GLY A 51 -6.30 -7.64 11.42
N SER A 52 -5.13 -8.06 11.89
CA SER A 52 -4.08 -7.17 12.37
C SER A 52 -3.21 -6.71 11.20
N LEU A 53 -2.83 -5.44 11.22
CA LEU A 53 -1.98 -4.84 10.20
C LEU A 53 -0.53 -5.18 10.49
N GLU A 54 0.11 -5.88 9.55
CA GLU A 54 1.53 -6.23 9.60
C GLU A 54 2.29 -5.39 8.56
N VAL A 55 3.47 -4.89 8.95
CA VAL A 55 4.36 -4.13 8.07
C VAL A 55 5.70 -4.85 8.03
N GLU A 56 6.10 -5.27 6.84
CA GLU A 56 7.40 -5.86 6.54
C GLU A 56 8.31 -4.77 5.96
N PHE A 57 9.55 -4.70 6.43
CA PHE A 57 10.58 -3.76 5.95
C PHE A 57 11.78 -4.51 5.39
N THR A 58 12.24 -4.11 4.20
CA THR A 58 13.47 -4.57 3.56
C THR A 58 14.38 -3.36 3.30
N PRO A 59 15.57 -3.29 3.94
CA PRO A 59 16.48 -2.16 3.80
C PRO A 59 16.93 -1.93 2.35
N MET A 60 17.16 -0.66 2.00
CA MET A 60 17.59 -0.25 0.65
C MET A 60 18.81 -1.03 0.12
N ALA A 61 19.76 -1.33 1.00
CA ALA A 61 20.99 -2.06 0.68
C ALA A 61 20.74 -3.52 0.25
N GLU A 62 19.62 -4.12 0.66
CA GLU A 62 19.24 -5.48 0.30
C GLU A 62 18.45 -5.51 -1.02
N LEU A 63 17.82 -4.40 -1.41
CA LEU A 63 17.05 -4.30 -2.66
C LEU A 63 17.96 -4.36 -3.89
N ASP A 64 19.18 -3.82 -3.81
CA ASP A 64 20.13 -3.75 -4.93
C ASP A 64 20.69 -5.14 -5.33
N ALA A 65 20.42 -6.19 -4.56
CA ALA A 65 20.83 -7.56 -4.86
C ALA A 65 19.83 -8.36 -5.73
N THR A 66 18.65 -7.80 -6.03
CA THR A 66 17.60 -8.53 -6.76
C THR A 66 17.70 -8.31 -8.27
N THR A 67 18.00 -9.39 -9.00
CA THR A 67 18.01 -9.44 -10.46
C THR A 67 16.64 -9.03 -11.03
N PRO A 68 16.56 -8.26 -12.14
CA PRO A 68 15.27 -7.87 -12.71
C PRO A 68 14.42 -9.11 -13.04
N ALA A 69 13.17 -9.12 -12.58
CA ALA A 69 12.20 -10.15 -12.94
C ALA A 69 12.00 -10.18 -14.46
N GLU A 70 11.91 -11.38 -15.04
CA GLU A 70 11.71 -11.60 -16.46
C GLU A 70 10.51 -10.82 -17.00
N GLN A 71 10.75 -10.18 -18.14
CA GLN A 71 9.80 -9.31 -18.81
C GLN A 71 8.72 -10.16 -19.50
N LEU A 72 7.59 -10.39 -18.83
CA LEU A 72 6.45 -11.03 -19.49
C LEU A 72 5.93 -10.14 -20.64
N THR A 73 5.91 -10.72 -21.84
CA THR A 73 5.48 -10.09 -23.09
C THR A 73 3.98 -10.15 -23.29
N THR A 74 3.50 -9.23 -24.13
CA THR A 74 2.18 -9.13 -24.76
C THR A 74 1.00 -8.82 -23.83
N ARG A 75 0.69 -7.51 -23.87
CA ARG A 75 -0.55 -6.86 -23.45
C ARG A 75 -1.77 -7.64 -23.96
N ALA A 76 -2.43 -8.39 -23.08
CA ALA A 76 -3.76 -8.90 -23.39
C ALA A 76 -4.70 -7.70 -23.61
N THR A 77 -5.55 -7.82 -24.62
CA THR A 77 -6.59 -6.85 -25.00
C THR A 77 -7.58 -6.72 -23.85
N HIS A 78 -7.25 -5.87 -22.87
CA HIS A 78 -8.14 -5.56 -21.76
C HIS A 78 -9.13 -4.47 -22.20
N THR A 79 -10.38 -4.65 -21.78
CA THR A 79 -11.46 -3.67 -21.84
C THR A 79 -10.96 -2.27 -21.43
N LEU A 80 -11.32 -1.26 -22.22
CA LEU A 80 -10.96 0.15 -22.00
C LEU A 80 -11.75 0.71 -20.81
N ASN A 81 -11.38 0.30 -19.60
CA ASN A 81 -11.92 0.88 -18.39
C ASN A 81 -11.20 2.20 -18.05
N LYS A 82 -11.94 3.11 -17.41
CA LYS A 82 -11.51 4.47 -17.11
C LYS A 82 -10.25 4.46 -16.25
N ARG A 83 -9.17 5.07 -16.75
CA ARG A 83 -7.98 5.42 -15.97
C ARG A 83 -8.24 6.71 -15.22
N GLU A 84 -7.82 6.78 -13.98
CA GLU A 84 -7.90 7.97 -13.14
C GLU A 84 -6.49 8.37 -12.76
N THR A 85 -5.92 9.34 -13.48
CA THR A 85 -4.61 9.90 -13.16
C THR A 85 -4.81 11.24 -12.46
N VAL A 86 -4.25 11.37 -11.26
CA VAL A 86 -4.37 12.57 -10.43
C VAL A 86 -2.97 13.12 -10.18
N CYS A 87 -2.80 14.41 -10.40
CA CYS A 87 -1.55 15.13 -10.18
C CYS A 87 -1.67 16.01 -8.95
N SER A 88 -0.60 16.07 -8.16
CA SER A 88 -0.53 16.87 -6.93
C SER A 88 -0.26 18.36 -7.17
N GLY A 89 0.37 18.70 -8.30
CA GLY A 89 1.00 20.00 -8.54
C GLY A 89 2.40 20.18 -7.92
N ARG A 90 2.85 19.23 -7.09
CA ARG A 90 4.20 19.14 -6.53
C ARG A 90 5.09 18.24 -7.39
N LYS A 91 6.41 18.35 -7.19
CA LYS A 91 7.42 17.60 -7.94
C LYS A 91 8.68 17.36 -7.12
N SER A 92 9.43 16.34 -7.52
CA SER A 92 10.77 16.07 -7.01
C SER A 92 11.76 17.14 -7.45
N ALA A 93 12.70 17.46 -6.54
CA ALA A 93 13.87 18.26 -6.86
C ALA A 93 14.99 17.44 -7.52
N VAL A 94 14.96 16.10 -7.39
CA VAL A 94 16.03 15.19 -7.81
C VAL A 94 15.44 13.98 -8.53
N LEU A 95 15.19 14.15 -9.84
CA LEU A 95 14.55 13.14 -10.69
C LEU A 95 15.24 11.76 -10.61
N ALA A 96 16.57 11.71 -10.50
CA ALA A 96 17.30 10.45 -10.41
C ALA A 96 16.93 9.61 -9.18
N ILE A 97 16.67 10.26 -8.03
CA ILE A 97 16.25 9.58 -6.80
C ILE A 97 14.81 9.06 -6.96
N LEU A 98 13.93 9.87 -7.55
CA LEU A 98 12.55 9.48 -7.84
C LEU A 98 12.49 8.29 -8.80
N ASP A 99 13.29 8.30 -9.87
CA ASP A 99 13.39 7.20 -10.82
C ASP A 99 13.91 5.92 -10.15
N SER A 100 14.92 6.05 -9.28
CA SER A 100 15.41 4.93 -8.48
C SER A 100 14.33 4.34 -7.57
N ALA A 101 13.55 5.18 -6.88
CA ALA A 101 12.43 4.72 -6.04
C ALA A 101 11.38 3.96 -6.87
N ASN A 102 11.02 4.47 -8.06
CA ASN A 102 10.05 3.82 -8.95
C ASN A 102 10.53 2.46 -9.46
N VAL A 103 11.82 2.36 -9.85
CA VAL A 103 12.42 1.09 -10.30
C VAL A 103 12.44 0.07 -9.17
N LYS A 104 12.88 0.48 -7.97
CA LYS A 104 12.95 -0.42 -6.81
C LYS A 104 11.56 -0.88 -6.37
N LEU A 105 10.55 -0.01 -6.39
CA LEU A 105 9.17 -0.43 -6.13
C LEU A 105 8.73 -1.49 -7.14
N ALA A 106 8.96 -1.25 -8.43
CA ALA A 106 8.55 -2.17 -9.49
C ALA A 106 9.25 -3.53 -9.39
N GLN A 107 10.54 -3.56 -9.07
CA GLN A 107 11.31 -4.80 -8.87
C GLN A 107 10.77 -5.61 -7.70
N ASN A 108 10.58 -4.96 -6.54
CA ASN A 108 10.14 -5.66 -5.33
C ASN A 108 8.69 -6.13 -5.41
N ALA A 109 7.81 -5.29 -5.97
CA ALA A 109 6.44 -5.69 -6.26
C ALA A 109 6.39 -6.91 -7.20
N ALA A 110 7.26 -6.95 -8.22
CA ALA A 110 7.32 -8.07 -9.15
C ALA A 110 7.88 -9.35 -8.51
N PHE A 111 8.83 -9.22 -7.59
CA PHE A 111 9.45 -10.35 -6.91
C PHE A 111 8.43 -11.15 -6.09
N GLN A 112 7.59 -10.47 -5.32
CA GLN A 112 6.49 -11.12 -4.58
C GLN A 112 5.32 -11.49 -5.50
N GLY A 113 5.03 -10.66 -6.51
CA GLY A 113 4.04 -10.92 -7.54
C GLY A 113 2.60 -10.72 -7.06
N ASN A 114 2.06 -11.64 -6.25
CA ASN A 114 0.65 -11.59 -5.86
C ASN A 114 0.41 -10.84 -4.55
N TYR A 115 -0.48 -9.86 -4.58
CA TYR A 115 -0.89 -9.08 -3.42
C TYR A 115 -2.41 -9.11 -3.24
N GLY A 116 -2.85 -9.30 -2.00
CA GLY A 116 -4.26 -9.30 -1.64
C GLY A 116 -4.92 -7.92 -1.70
N ALA A 117 -6.24 -7.88 -1.54
CA ALA A 117 -6.96 -6.63 -1.32
C ALA A 117 -6.52 -6.02 0.02
N GLY A 118 -6.32 -4.70 0.05
CA GLY A 118 -5.83 -3.99 1.24
C GLY A 118 -4.31 -4.07 1.43
N ALA A 119 -3.56 -4.71 0.52
CA ALA A 119 -2.11 -4.69 0.57
C ALA A 119 -1.56 -3.40 -0.06
N TRP A 120 -0.60 -2.76 0.60
CA TRP A 120 0.07 -1.57 0.10
C TRP A 120 1.57 -1.77 0.20
N GLY A 121 2.33 -1.15 -0.69
CA GLY A 121 3.78 -1.19 -0.60
C GLY A 121 4.38 0.12 -1.06
N TRP A 122 5.49 0.50 -0.46
CA TRP A 122 6.18 1.74 -0.78
C TRP A 122 7.69 1.61 -0.64
N VAL A 123 8.41 2.43 -1.41
CA VAL A 123 9.85 2.59 -1.32
C VAL A 123 10.16 4.03 -0.96
N HIS A 124 10.96 4.21 0.09
CA HIS A 124 11.60 5.50 0.39
C HIS A 124 13.03 5.51 -0.14
N ALA A 125 13.37 6.51 -0.95
CA ALA A 125 14.74 6.81 -1.37
C ALA A 125 14.96 8.32 -1.25
N GLY A 126 15.91 8.76 -0.42
CA GLY A 126 16.05 10.18 -0.07
C GLY A 126 14.74 10.78 0.45
N SER A 127 14.31 11.87 -0.20
CA SER A 127 13.03 12.56 0.07
C SER A 127 11.86 12.05 -0.76
N GLU A 128 12.05 10.99 -1.54
CA GLU A 128 11.10 10.50 -2.52
C GLU A 128 10.42 9.23 -2.03
N THR A 129 9.13 9.12 -2.32
CA THR A 129 8.33 7.92 -2.05
C THR A 129 7.71 7.43 -3.34
N SER A 130 7.88 6.16 -3.66
CA SER A 130 7.13 5.47 -4.72
C SER A 130 6.24 4.42 -4.06
N TYR A 131 4.98 4.28 -4.49
CA TYR A 131 4.02 3.41 -3.80
C TYR A 131 3.00 2.74 -4.72
N PHE A 132 2.39 1.66 -4.21
CA PHE A 132 1.19 1.06 -4.76
C PHE A 132 0.13 0.82 -3.67
N CYS A 133 -1.14 0.85 -4.07
CA CYS A 133 -2.30 0.56 -3.22
C CYS A 133 -3.21 -0.46 -3.90
N ASN A 134 -3.33 -1.68 -3.35
CA ASN A 134 -4.28 -2.68 -3.83
C ASN A 134 -5.64 -2.52 -3.16
N TYR A 135 -6.63 -2.04 -3.90
CA TYR A 135 -8.03 -2.03 -3.43
C TYR A 135 -8.74 -3.36 -3.74
N LYS A 136 -8.17 -4.15 -4.65
CA LYS A 136 -8.51 -5.56 -4.91
C LYS A 136 -7.23 -6.36 -5.08
N GLY A 137 -7.31 -7.69 -4.99
CA GLY A 137 -6.15 -8.54 -5.24
C GLY A 137 -5.60 -8.33 -6.66
N ASN A 138 -4.29 -8.17 -6.80
CA ASN A 138 -3.60 -7.97 -8.08
C ASN A 138 -2.29 -8.77 -8.12
N TYR A 139 -1.96 -9.25 -9.31
CA TYR A 139 -0.61 -9.72 -9.63
C TYR A 139 0.19 -8.55 -10.20
N LEU A 140 1.12 -8.02 -9.40
CA LEU A 140 1.96 -6.88 -9.74
C LEU A 140 3.19 -7.38 -10.51
N THR A 141 3.37 -6.85 -11.72
CA THR A 141 4.56 -7.09 -12.53
C THR A 141 5.36 -5.80 -12.65
N TYR A 142 6.67 -5.94 -12.91
CA TYR A 142 7.54 -4.79 -13.14
C TYR A 142 6.97 -3.86 -14.22
N ASN A 143 6.56 -4.43 -15.36
CA ASN A 143 5.98 -3.68 -16.48
C ASN A 143 4.67 -2.98 -16.12
N LEU A 144 3.82 -3.57 -15.27
CA LEU A 144 2.58 -2.94 -14.83
C LEU A 144 2.87 -1.68 -14.02
N ILE A 145 3.74 -1.79 -13.00
CA ILE A 145 4.12 -0.67 -12.13
C ILE A 145 4.79 0.44 -12.95
N ILE A 146 5.75 0.10 -13.82
CA ILE A 146 6.45 1.07 -14.68
C ILE A 146 5.51 1.72 -15.71
N ASP A 147 4.57 0.98 -16.32
CA ASP A 147 3.57 1.55 -17.23
C ASP A 147 2.68 2.56 -16.51
N MET A 148 2.31 2.29 -15.25
CA MET A 148 1.56 3.24 -14.42
C MET A 148 2.38 4.49 -14.07
N HIS A 149 3.64 4.35 -13.66
CA HIS A 149 4.53 5.51 -13.48
C HIS A 149 4.79 6.30 -14.76
N THR A 150 4.81 5.64 -15.91
CA THR A 150 4.94 6.29 -17.23
C THR A 150 3.71 7.15 -17.51
N VAL A 151 2.51 6.67 -17.16
CA VAL A 151 1.28 7.47 -17.26
C VAL A 151 1.35 8.69 -16.34
N VAL A 152 1.78 8.52 -15.08
CA VAL A 152 2.00 9.65 -14.14
C VAL A 152 3.00 10.65 -14.73
N SER A 153 4.15 10.20 -15.23
CA SER A 153 5.17 11.08 -15.82
C SER A 153 4.66 11.88 -17.02
N ARG A 154 3.83 11.26 -17.86
CA ARG A 154 3.23 11.94 -19.02
C ARG A 154 2.16 12.95 -18.66
N LYS A 155 1.46 12.75 -17.53
CA LYS A 155 0.32 13.60 -17.12
C LYS A 155 0.70 14.67 -16.11
N CYS A 156 1.60 14.34 -15.20
CA CYS A 156 2.00 15.16 -14.07
C CYS A 156 3.41 15.74 -14.21
N GLU A 157 4.05 15.59 -15.39
CA GLU A 157 5.46 15.87 -15.66
C GLU A 157 6.42 14.79 -15.15
N GLN A 158 7.61 14.74 -15.76
CA GLN A 158 8.61 13.69 -15.51
C GLN A 158 8.95 13.56 -14.02
N ALA A 159 9.13 14.67 -13.32
CA ALA A 159 9.42 14.72 -11.89
C ALA A 159 8.17 14.94 -11.00
N GLY A 160 6.98 15.05 -11.57
CA GLY A 160 5.79 15.41 -10.80
C GLY A 160 5.20 14.25 -10.00
N TYR A 161 4.62 14.60 -8.86
CA TYR A 161 3.95 13.67 -7.96
C TYR A 161 2.48 13.49 -8.32
N GLY A 162 1.94 12.32 -7.98
CA GLY A 162 0.59 11.90 -8.31
C GLY A 162 0.51 10.39 -8.46
N TYR A 163 -0.64 9.91 -8.91
CA TYR A 163 -0.89 8.49 -9.12
C TYR A 163 -1.71 8.22 -10.38
N ASP A 164 -1.58 6.99 -10.91
CA ASP A 164 -2.49 6.38 -11.87
C ASP A 164 -3.30 5.32 -11.14
N ARG A 165 -4.63 5.40 -11.19
CA ARG A 165 -5.55 4.37 -10.68
C ARG A 165 -6.27 3.67 -11.83
N ARG A 166 -6.32 2.35 -11.75
CA ARG A 166 -6.96 1.46 -12.74
C ARG A 166 -7.98 0.57 -12.06
N ARG A 167 -9.24 0.64 -12.51
CA ARG A 167 -10.35 -0.19 -12.03
C ARG A 167 -10.79 -1.16 -13.12
N GLY A 168 -10.29 -2.40 -13.08
CA GLY A 168 -10.64 -3.49 -13.97
C GLY A 168 -10.05 -3.37 -15.38
N GLY A 169 -8.89 -2.75 -15.55
CA GLY A 169 -8.29 -2.51 -16.86
C GLY A 169 -6.78 -2.31 -16.82
N GLY A 170 -6.13 -2.44 -17.98
CA GLY A 170 -4.69 -2.23 -18.11
C GLY A 170 -3.83 -3.15 -17.24
N GLY A 171 -4.27 -4.40 -17.03
CA GLY A 171 -3.57 -5.40 -16.23
C GLY A 171 -3.86 -5.38 -14.72
N ALA A 172 -4.78 -4.51 -14.24
CA ALA A 172 -5.12 -4.41 -12.83
C ALA A 172 -6.65 -4.48 -12.57
N ASN A 173 -7.03 -5.09 -11.45
CA ASN A 173 -8.40 -5.22 -10.96
C ASN A 173 -8.90 -3.95 -10.24
N ASP A 174 -8.16 -3.47 -9.25
CA ASP A 174 -8.29 -2.13 -8.66
C ASP A 174 -6.98 -1.78 -7.95
N LEU A 175 -6.15 -0.97 -8.60
CA LEU A 175 -4.78 -0.66 -8.22
C LEU A 175 -4.53 0.82 -8.42
N SER A 176 -3.87 1.45 -7.45
CA SER A 176 -3.19 2.74 -7.67
C SER A 176 -1.69 2.55 -7.57
N VAL A 177 -0.95 3.22 -8.45
CA VAL A 177 0.51 3.32 -8.39
C VAL A 177 0.85 4.80 -8.51
N GLY A 178 1.69 5.29 -7.61
CA GLY A 178 2.01 6.70 -7.54
C GLY A 178 3.36 6.98 -6.92
N ARG A 179 3.66 8.27 -6.86
CA ARG A 179 4.90 8.78 -6.29
C ARG A 179 4.66 10.15 -5.67
N THR A 180 5.32 10.42 -4.54
CA THR A 180 5.09 11.58 -3.70
C THR A 180 6.32 11.90 -2.84
N TRP A 181 6.26 12.93 -2.01
CA TRP A 181 7.32 13.25 -1.06
C TRP A 181 7.26 12.35 0.20
N ARG A 182 8.41 12.04 0.78
CA ARG A 182 8.50 11.27 2.04
C ARG A 182 7.87 12.03 3.19
N GLY A 183 6.75 11.53 3.71
CA GLY A 183 5.94 12.16 4.75
C GLY A 183 4.57 12.62 4.26
N ASP A 184 4.29 12.55 2.96
CA ASP A 184 2.93 12.71 2.45
C ASP A 184 2.08 11.45 2.75
N HIS A 185 0.76 11.62 2.83
CA HIS A 185 -0.17 10.51 2.97
C HIS A 185 -0.52 9.90 1.60
N PHE A 186 -0.59 8.58 1.56
CA PHE A 186 -0.99 7.81 0.39
C PHE A 186 -1.83 6.60 0.80
N CYS A 187 -2.60 6.07 -0.15
CA CYS A 187 -3.49 4.91 0.04
C CYS A 187 -4.64 5.09 1.07
N ASP A 188 -4.99 6.30 1.49
CA ASP A 188 -6.10 6.59 2.43
C ASP A 188 -7.48 6.84 1.75
N GLY A 189 -7.54 6.70 0.42
CA GLY A 189 -8.74 6.94 -0.37
C GLY A 189 -8.95 8.39 -0.79
N TYR A 190 -8.13 9.32 -0.29
CA TYR A 190 -8.06 10.71 -0.69
C TYR A 190 -6.63 11.05 -1.14
N TYR A 191 -6.40 12.25 -1.68
CA TYR A 191 -5.05 12.72 -1.99
C TYR A 191 -4.77 13.95 -1.14
N HIS A 192 -3.71 13.91 -0.36
CA HIS A 192 -3.19 15.04 0.39
C HIS A 192 -1.92 15.53 -0.30
N GLY A 193 -2.07 16.59 -1.10
CA GLY A 193 -0.98 17.29 -1.78
C GLY A 193 -0.52 18.50 -1.02
#